data_AF-A0A2N0MHM1-F1
#
_entry.id   AF-A0A2N0MHM1-F1
#
_cell.length_a   1.000
_cell.length_b   1.000
_cell.length_c   1.000
_cell.angle_alpha   90.00
_cell.angle_beta   90.00
_cell.angle_gamma   90.00
#
_symmetry.space_group_name_H-M   'P 1'
#
loop_
_entity.id
_entity.type
_entity.pdbx_description
1 polymer ?
#
loop_
_entity_poly.entity_id
_entity_poly.type
_entity_poly.pdbx_seq_one_letter_code
_entity_poly.pdbx_strand_id
1 'polypeptide(L)'
;MLSQALNHAVATQVLGRNVAQFVKPPRPKRKDISPLTREGVIKLLGAASQTEFYYPLLVAIYTGLRRSELLALTWADMDLEERYLSVNKGIHTHSSESERIQPPKTDKSKRLVSLPIDLVLALRHHRETQEAIWDELGKSMGMGDRIFARPDGSVIHPDSLSKACVRLAKQAVLGGSTFTLSDTH
;
A
#
# COMPACT_ATOMS: atom_id res chain seq x y z
N MET A 1 -21.96 7.15 -9.11
CA MET A 1 -23.28 7.69 -9.48
C MET A 1 -23.68 7.19 -10.87
N LEU A 2 -23.94 5.88 -10.99
CA LEU A 2 -24.53 5.26 -12.19
C LEU A 2 -25.88 4.57 -11.86
N SER A 3 -26.17 4.38 -10.56
CA SER A 3 -27.40 3.78 -10.07
C SER A 3 -28.57 4.76 -9.96
N GLN A 4 -28.32 6.08 -9.94
CA GLN A 4 -29.39 7.08 -9.88
C GLN A 4 -29.95 7.45 -11.27
N ALA A 5 -29.12 7.39 -12.31
CA ALA A 5 -29.55 7.63 -13.70
C ALA A 5 -30.41 6.47 -14.25
N LEU A 6 -30.13 5.22 -13.86
CA LEU A 6 -30.92 4.05 -14.28
C LEU A 6 -32.29 3.95 -13.60
N ASN A 7 -32.45 4.50 -12.39
CA ASN A 7 -33.75 4.51 -11.71
C ASN A 7 -34.74 5.51 -12.31
N HIS A 8 -34.24 6.57 -12.97
CA HIS A 8 -35.10 7.58 -13.59
C HIS A 8 -35.66 7.14 -14.95
N ALA A 9 -34.99 6.22 -15.65
CA ALA A 9 -35.41 5.71 -16.96
C ALA A 9 -36.43 4.55 -16.90
N VAL A 10 -36.66 3.98 -15.70
CA VAL A 10 -37.65 2.89 -15.49
C VAL A 10 -39.05 3.44 -15.19
N ALA A 11 -39.20 4.75 -14.94
CA ALA A 11 -40.49 5.40 -14.70
C ALA A 11 -41.30 5.66 -15.99
N THR A 12 -40.68 5.63 -17.16
CA THR A 12 -41.34 5.77 -18.45
C THR A 12 -41.66 4.39 -19.04
N GLN A 13 -42.93 3.98 -18.93
CA GLN A 13 -43.51 2.69 -19.33
C GLN A 13 -43.30 2.30 -20.81
N VAL A 14 -42.10 1.85 -21.19
CA VAL A 14 -41.90 1.17 -22.47
C VAL A 14 -40.94 -0.01 -22.25
N LEU A 15 -41.47 -1.15 -21.84
CA LEU A 15 -41.04 -2.52 -22.21
C LEU A 15 -41.74 -3.52 -21.27
N GLY A 16 -42.77 -4.20 -21.80
CA GLY A 16 -43.71 -5.05 -21.05
C GLY A 16 -43.21 -6.37 -20.49
N ARG A 17 -41.90 -6.56 -20.26
CA ARG A 17 -41.33 -7.73 -19.55
C ARG A 17 -39.82 -7.60 -19.37
N ASN A 18 -39.33 -7.48 -18.13
CA ASN A 18 -37.91 -7.64 -17.82
C ASN A 18 -37.58 -9.13 -17.63
N VAL A 19 -36.92 -9.75 -18.61
CA VAL A 19 -36.53 -11.18 -18.61
C VAL A 19 -35.24 -11.44 -17.81
N ALA A 20 -34.59 -10.42 -17.26
CA ALA A 20 -33.34 -10.56 -16.50
C ALA A 20 -33.54 -10.96 -15.02
N GLN A 21 -34.79 -11.03 -14.55
CA GLN A 21 -35.11 -11.38 -13.15
C GLN A 21 -34.88 -12.86 -12.77
N PHE A 22 -34.52 -13.73 -13.73
CA PHE A 22 -34.29 -15.16 -13.49
C PHE A 22 -32.83 -15.60 -13.48
N VAL A 23 -31.87 -14.68 -13.64
CA VAL A 23 -30.45 -15.01 -13.55
C VAL A 23 -29.86 -14.31 -12.34
N LYS A 24 -29.63 -15.06 -11.26
CA LYS A 24 -28.70 -14.62 -10.21
C LYS A 24 -27.31 -14.55 -10.84
N PRO A 25 -26.68 -13.37 -10.97
CA PRO A 25 -25.31 -13.31 -11.45
C PRO A 25 -24.43 -14.14 -10.51
N PRO A 26 -23.53 -14.99 -11.05
CA PRO A 26 -22.68 -15.82 -10.21
C PRO A 26 -21.89 -14.92 -9.28
N ARG A 27 -22.07 -15.10 -7.97
CA ARG A 27 -21.26 -14.40 -6.97
C ARG A 27 -19.80 -14.74 -7.27
N PRO A 28 -18.91 -13.77 -7.52
CA PRO A 28 -17.49 -14.05 -7.66
C PRO A 28 -17.06 -14.83 -6.43
N LYS A 29 -16.58 -16.07 -6.62
CA LYS A 29 -15.99 -16.84 -5.53
C LYS A 29 -14.84 -15.99 -4.98
N ARG A 30 -14.98 -15.51 -3.74
CA ARG A 30 -13.89 -14.81 -3.06
C ARG A 30 -12.73 -15.79 -3.01
N LYS A 31 -11.59 -15.44 -3.58
CA LYS A 31 -10.36 -16.21 -3.39
C LYS A 31 -10.04 -16.16 -1.90
N ASP A 32 -9.91 -17.32 -1.26
CA ASP A 32 -9.35 -17.40 0.08
C ASP A 32 -7.94 -16.81 0.03
N ILE A 33 -7.73 -15.75 0.81
CA ILE A 33 -6.41 -15.14 0.97
C ILE A 33 -5.75 -15.89 2.11
N SER A 34 -4.89 -16.86 1.78
CA SER A 34 -4.04 -17.50 2.80
C SER A 34 -3.03 -16.48 3.35
N PRO A 35 -2.86 -16.37 4.67
CA PRO A 35 -1.83 -15.52 5.27
C PRO A 35 -0.43 -15.90 4.76
N LEU A 36 0.47 -14.91 4.63
CA LEU A 36 1.87 -15.19 4.31
C LEU A 36 2.54 -15.95 5.46
N THR A 37 3.28 -17.01 5.14
CA THR A 37 4.15 -17.68 6.11
C THR A 37 5.37 -16.80 6.43
N ARG A 38 6.05 -17.07 7.55
CA ARG A 38 7.31 -16.39 7.91
C ARG A 38 8.34 -16.45 6.77
N GLU A 39 8.51 -17.62 6.18
CA GLU A 39 9.40 -17.82 5.03
C GLU A 39 8.95 -17.00 3.81
N GLY A 40 7.63 -16.94 3.56
CA GLY A 40 7.05 -16.11 2.51
C GLY A 40 7.34 -14.62 2.71
N VAL A 41 7.29 -14.14 3.95
CA VAL A 41 7.67 -12.75 4.30
C VAL A 41 9.13 -12.48 4.00
N ILE A 42 10.04 -13.37 4.43
CA ILE A 42 11.47 -13.20 4.20
C ILE A 42 11.77 -13.16 2.70
N LYS A 43 11.21 -14.09 1.92
CA LYS A 43 11.40 -14.12 0.46
C LYS A 43 10.81 -12.89 -0.23
N LEU A 44 9.64 -12.42 0.22
CA LEU A 44 9.01 -11.20 -0.30
C LEU A 44 9.89 -9.96 -0.06
N LEU A 45 10.37 -9.78 1.18
CA LEU A 45 11.23 -8.66 1.53
C LEU A 45 12.59 -8.75 0.83
N GLY A 46 13.15 -9.95 0.69
CA GLY A 46 14.36 -10.19 -0.09
C GLY A 46 14.20 -9.76 -1.55
N ALA A 47 13.10 -10.16 -2.19
CA ALA A 47 12.78 -9.75 -3.56
C ALA A 47 12.53 -8.24 -3.70
N ALA A 48 12.04 -7.59 -2.64
CA ALA A 48 11.76 -6.16 -2.63
C ALA A 48 12.98 -5.29 -2.28
N SER A 49 14.07 -5.87 -1.75
CA SER A 49 15.21 -5.16 -1.13
C SER A 49 15.82 -4.04 -1.97
N GLN A 50 15.85 -4.19 -3.29
CA GLN A 50 16.41 -3.22 -4.23
C GLN A 50 15.34 -2.40 -4.95
N THR A 51 14.16 -2.26 -4.35
CA THR A 51 13.02 -1.55 -4.94
C THR A 51 12.46 -0.51 -3.98
N GLU A 52 11.80 0.51 -4.52
CA GLU A 52 11.02 1.50 -3.77
C GLU A 52 9.90 0.89 -2.90
N PHE A 53 9.60 -0.41 -3.07
CA PHE A 53 8.56 -1.12 -2.34
C PHE A 53 9.05 -1.80 -1.07
N TYR A 54 10.36 -1.83 -0.78
CA TYR A 54 10.90 -2.50 0.41
C TYR A 54 10.31 -1.95 1.71
N TYR A 55 10.54 -0.66 1.99
CA TYR A 55 10.09 0.00 3.22
C TYR A 55 8.57 0.03 3.42
N PRO A 56 7.73 0.32 2.40
CA PRO A 56 6.28 0.24 2.59
C PRO A 56 5.82 -1.19 2.90
N LEU A 57 6.41 -2.23 2.27
CA LEU A 57 6.09 -3.62 2.61
C LEU A 57 6.55 -3.98 4.02
N LEU A 58 7.74 -3.55 4.42
CA LEU A 58 8.28 -3.76 5.76
C LEU A 58 7.32 -3.19 6.82
N VAL A 59 6.96 -1.90 6.70
CA VAL A 59 6.04 -1.26 7.63
C VAL A 59 4.67 -1.94 7.62
N ALA A 60 4.12 -2.28 6.46
CA ALA A 60 2.84 -2.97 6.38
C ALA A 60 2.84 -4.32 7.12
N ILE A 61 3.94 -5.07 7.07
CA ILE A 61 4.09 -6.36 7.73
C ILE A 61 4.16 -6.20 9.26
N TYR A 62 4.90 -5.20 9.74
CA TYR A 62 5.05 -4.95 11.19
C TYR A 62 3.80 -4.34 11.83
N THR A 63 3.06 -3.52 11.09
CA THR A 63 2.02 -2.65 11.67
C THR A 63 0.61 -3.01 11.23
N GLY A 64 0.46 -3.83 10.19
CA GLY A 64 -0.83 -4.19 9.61
C GLY A 64 -1.58 -3.00 8.97
N LEU A 65 -0.89 -1.90 8.67
CA LEU A 65 -1.51 -0.73 8.06
C LEU A 65 -2.16 -1.07 6.72
N ARG A 66 -3.33 -0.46 6.47
CA ARG A 66 -3.97 -0.59 5.15
C ARG A 66 -3.17 0.20 4.13
N ARG A 67 -3.13 -0.29 2.89
CA ARG A 67 -2.47 0.37 1.74
C ARG A 67 -2.72 1.88 1.65
N SER A 68 -3.98 2.30 1.82
CA SER A 68 -4.37 3.71 1.76
C SER A 68 -3.81 4.54 2.91
N GLU A 69 -3.71 3.96 4.11
CA GLU A 69 -3.12 4.61 5.29
C GLU A 69 -1.62 4.72 5.12
N LEU A 70 -0.97 3.61 4.76
CA LEU A 70 0.46 3.48 4.58
C LEU A 70 1.02 4.53 3.61
N LEU A 71 0.46 4.62 2.40
CA LEU A 71 0.95 5.54 1.37
C LEU A 71 0.61 7.01 1.65
N ALA A 72 -0.28 7.28 2.61
CA ALA A 72 -0.60 8.63 3.04
C ALA A 72 0.33 9.15 4.14
N LEU A 73 1.19 8.29 4.72
CA LEU A 73 2.07 8.68 5.81
C LEU A 73 3.13 9.69 5.35
N THR A 74 3.33 10.69 6.20
CA THR A 74 4.35 11.73 6.09
C THR A 74 5.29 11.65 7.28
N TRP A 75 6.48 12.24 7.18
CA TRP A 75 7.43 12.27 8.29
C TRP A 75 6.86 12.93 9.55
N ALA A 76 5.91 13.86 9.43
CA ALA A 76 5.15 14.48 10.53
C ALA A 76 4.26 13.51 11.30
N ASP A 77 3.89 12.37 10.71
CA ASP A 77 3.05 11.39 11.39
C ASP A 77 3.86 10.40 12.22
N MET A 78 5.19 10.52 12.27
CA MET A 78 6.05 9.54 12.89
C MET A 78 7.03 10.17 13.88
N ASP A 79 7.04 9.59 15.07
CA ASP A 79 8.01 9.91 16.11
C ASP A 79 8.95 8.73 16.26
N LEU A 80 10.16 8.88 15.73
CA LEU A 80 11.19 7.84 15.76
C LEU A 80 11.94 7.81 17.10
N GLU A 81 11.81 8.85 17.93
CA GLU A 81 12.38 8.89 19.28
C GLU A 81 11.45 8.15 20.25
N GLU A 82 10.17 8.51 20.24
CA GLU A 82 9.14 7.88 21.07
C GLU A 82 8.59 6.57 20.47
N ARG A 83 9.04 6.22 19.26
CA ARG A 83 8.78 4.97 18.55
C ARG A 83 7.28 4.71 18.34
N TYR A 84 6.58 5.69 17.79
CA TYR A 84 5.19 5.53 17.35
C TYR A 84 4.94 6.17 15.99
N LEU A 85 3.90 5.69 15.32
CA LEU A 85 3.33 6.31 14.13
C LEU A 85 1.86 6.63 14.37
N SER A 86 1.41 7.76 13.85
CA SER A 86 0.03 8.24 13.92
C SER A 86 -0.70 7.93 12.61
N VAL A 87 -1.68 7.04 12.68
CA VAL A 87 -2.58 6.79 11.54
C VAL A 87 -3.73 7.78 11.61
N ASN A 88 -3.68 8.84 10.80
CA ASN A 88 -4.65 9.94 10.86
C ASN A 88 -5.20 10.38 9.49
N LYS A 89 -4.80 9.71 8.40
CA LYS A 89 -5.20 10.03 7.02
C LYS A 89 -5.05 8.82 6.11
N GLY A 90 -5.68 8.90 4.93
CA GLY A 90 -5.60 7.87 3.90
C GLY A 90 -5.72 8.43 2.49
N ILE A 91 -5.12 7.74 1.52
CA ILE A 91 -5.29 8.05 0.10
C ILE A 91 -6.59 7.43 -0.41
N HIS A 92 -7.42 8.24 -1.05
CA HIS A 92 -8.60 7.81 -1.78
C HIS A 92 -8.45 8.15 -3.26
N THR A 93 -8.58 7.14 -4.11
CA THR A 93 -8.67 7.29 -5.56
C THR A 93 -10.14 7.26 -5.97
N HIS A 94 -10.60 8.33 -6.62
CA HIS A 94 -11.88 8.34 -7.33
C HIS A 94 -11.62 8.13 -8.83
N SER A 95 -12.49 7.38 -9.50
CA SER A 95 -12.34 6.91 -10.88
C SER A 95 -12.16 7.99 -11.97
N SER A 96 -12.18 9.27 -11.60
CA SER A 96 -12.11 10.42 -12.52
C SER A 96 -11.27 11.59 -12.00
N GLU A 97 -10.59 11.46 -10.86
CA GLU A 97 -9.86 12.59 -10.23
C GLU A 97 -8.47 12.19 -9.73
N SER A 98 -7.61 13.19 -9.55
CA SER A 98 -6.31 13.06 -8.89
C SER A 98 -6.44 12.49 -7.48
N GLU A 99 -5.40 11.78 -7.02
CA GLU A 99 -5.34 11.21 -5.69
C GLU A 99 -5.60 12.27 -4.61
N ARG A 100 -6.58 12.02 -3.73
CA ARG A 100 -6.87 12.90 -2.59
C ARG A 100 -6.47 12.21 -1.29
N ILE A 101 -5.60 12.88 -0.53
CA ILE A 101 -5.37 12.55 0.87
C ILE A 101 -6.56 13.10 1.64
N GLN A 102 -7.28 12.25 2.35
CA GLN A 102 -8.39 12.68 3.20
C GLN A 102 -8.15 12.20 4.63
N PRO A 103 -8.58 12.97 5.64
CA PRO A 103 -8.69 12.45 6.99
C PRO A 103 -9.66 11.27 7.00
N PRO A 104 -9.54 10.33 7.96
CA PRO A 104 -10.48 9.24 8.07
C PRO A 104 -11.90 9.78 8.24
N LYS A 105 -12.87 9.08 7.65
CA LYS A 105 -14.29 9.44 7.69
C LYS A 105 -14.85 9.59 9.11
N THR A 106 -14.16 9.06 10.11
CA THR A 106 -14.56 9.12 11.53
C THR A 106 -13.33 9.27 12.42
N ASP A 107 -13.44 10.08 13.47
CA ASP A 107 -12.36 10.32 14.43
C ASP A 107 -11.88 9.03 15.13
N LYS A 108 -12.78 8.06 15.33
CA LYS A 108 -12.50 6.72 15.87
C LYS A 108 -11.47 5.89 15.07
N SER A 109 -11.17 6.28 13.83
CA SER A 109 -10.17 5.58 13.01
C SER A 109 -8.74 6.09 13.25
N LYS A 110 -8.58 7.23 13.95
CA LYS A 110 -7.27 7.74 14.34
C LYS A 110 -6.68 6.86 15.44
N ARG A 111 -5.43 6.46 15.30
CA ARG A 111 -4.73 5.61 16.27
C ARG A 111 -3.24 5.84 16.26
N LEU A 112 -2.59 5.55 17.38
CA LEU A 112 -1.14 5.40 17.46
C LEU A 112 -0.78 3.92 17.31
N VAL A 113 0.27 3.62 16.54
CA VAL A 113 0.83 2.28 16.41
C VAL A 113 2.29 2.34 16.86
N SER A 114 2.65 1.49 17.83
CA SER A 114 4.03 1.41 18.32
C SER A 114 4.93 0.77 17.28
N LEU A 115 6.16 1.28 17.17
CA LEU A 115 7.20 0.84 16.27
C LEU A 115 8.24 0.02 17.05
N PRO A 116 8.50 -1.25 16.67
CA PRO A 116 9.65 -1.99 17.17
C PRO A 116 10.97 -1.27 16.84
N ILE A 117 11.99 -1.42 17.69
CA ILE A 117 13.28 -0.73 17.52
C ILE A 117 13.94 -1.03 16.17
N ASP A 118 13.86 -2.27 15.69
CA ASP A 118 14.42 -2.66 14.39
C ASP A 118 13.76 -1.90 13.23
N LEU A 119 12.46 -1.64 13.33
CA LEU A 119 11.72 -0.87 12.34
C LEU A 119 12.11 0.61 12.39
N VAL A 120 12.34 1.15 13.58
CA VAL A 120 12.82 2.53 13.76
C VAL A 120 14.18 2.72 13.12
N LEU A 121 15.12 1.79 13.35
CA LEU A 121 16.45 1.85 12.74
C LEU A 121 16.38 1.78 11.22
N ALA A 122 15.55 0.88 10.67
CA ALA A 122 15.33 0.80 9.23
C ALA A 122 14.74 2.10 8.65
N LEU A 123 13.80 2.73 9.36
CA LEU A 123 13.18 3.98 8.90
C LEU A 123 14.10 5.20 9.02
N ARG A 124 15.03 5.22 9.99
CA ARG A 124 16.10 6.24 10.03
C ARG A 124 17.02 6.12 8.82
N HIS A 125 17.47 4.91 8.53
CA HIS A 125 18.31 4.67 7.36
C HIS A 125 17.60 5.03 6.04
N HIS A 126 16.31 4.71 5.93
CA HIS A 126 15.48 5.15 4.80
C HIS A 126 15.46 6.68 4.67
N ARG A 127 15.25 7.39 5.78
CA ARG A 127 15.23 8.85 5.83
C ARG A 127 16.54 9.45 5.34
N GLU A 128 17.65 8.99 5.88
CA GLU A 128 19.00 9.45 5.51
C GLU A 128 19.28 9.24 4.02
N THR A 129 18.86 8.09 3.47
CA THR A 129 19.01 7.79 2.04
C THR A 129 18.19 8.75 1.17
N GLN A 130 16.95 9.07 1.60
CA GLN A 130 16.12 10.03 0.89
C GLN A 130 16.69 11.45 0.96
N GLU A 131 17.19 11.86 2.12
CA GLU A 131 17.84 13.17 2.32
C GLU A 131 19.04 13.33 1.40
N ALA A 132 19.93 12.33 1.34
CA ALA A 132 21.09 12.36 0.44
C ALA A 132 20.70 12.52 -1.04
N ILE A 133 19.68 11.79 -1.51
CA ILE A 133 19.18 11.89 -2.89
C ILE A 133 18.57 13.28 -3.16
N TRP A 134 17.86 13.85 -2.18
CA TRP A 134 17.24 15.17 -2.33
C TRP A 134 18.29 16.27 -2.33
N ASP A 135 19.32 16.16 -1.50
CA ASP A 135 20.44 17.09 -1.48
C ASP A 135 21.18 17.10 -2.82
N GLU A 136 21.42 15.93 -3.43
CA GLU A 136 21.97 15.82 -4.79
C GLU A 136 21.07 16.49 -5.86
N LEU A 137 19.76 16.47 -5.65
CA LEU A 137 18.77 17.12 -6.52
C LEU A 137 18.55 18.61 -6.17
N GLY A 138 19.26 19.17 -5.18
CA GLY A 138 19.12 20.54 -4.71
C GLY A 138 17.76 20.82 -4.04
N LYS A 139 17.13 19.78 -3.47
CA LYS A 139 15.86 19.86 -2.73
C LYS A 139 16.11 19.62 -1.25
N SER A 140 15.21 20.10 -0.40
CA SER A 140 15.23 19.82 1.04
C SER A 140 13.96 19.09 1.45
N MET A 141 14.12 18.01 2.20
CA MET A 141 13.00 17.22 2.71
C MET A 141 12.48 17.82 4.01
N GLY A 142 11.16 17.99 4.09
CA GLY A 142 10.44 18.49 5.25
C GLY A 142 9.53 17.43 5.90
N MET A 143 8.96 17.79 7.05
CA MET A 143 8.07 16.91 7.79
C MET A 143 6.77 16.58 7.02
N GLY A 144 6.35 17.44 6.09
CA GLY A 144 5.16 17.21 5.26
C GLY A 144 5.38 16.19 4.12
N ASP A 145 6.62 15.78 3.87
CA ASP A 145 6.93 14.87 2.77
C ASP A 145 6.55 13.43 3.10
N ARG A 146 6.15 12.70 2.06
CA ARG A 146 5.72 11.32 2.18
C ARG A 146 6.90 10.42 2.52
N ILE A 147 6.72 9.54 3.50
CA ILE A 147 7.73 8.54 3.87
C ILE A 147 7.96 7.60 2.68
N PHE A 148 6.87 7.16 2.04
CA PHE A 148 6.92 6.27 0.87
C PHE A 148 6.62 7.04 -0.40
N ALA A 149 7.66 7.69 -0.91
CA ALA A 149 7.71 8.29 -2.23
C ALA A 149 8.79 7.60 -3.07
N ARG A 150 8.76 7.87 -4.36
CA ARG A 150 9.90 7.58 -5.23
C ARG A 150 11.12 8.41 -4.80
N PRO A 151 12.35 8.02 -5.19
CA PRO A 151 13.56 8.78 -4.88
C PRO A 151 13.49 10.27 -5.22
N ASP A 152 12.81 10.63 -6.31
CA ASP A 152 12.63 12.02 -6.77
C ASP A 152 11.57 12.83 -5.99
N GLY A 153 10.92 12.18 -5.00
CA GLY A 153 9.80 12.72 -4.23
C GLY A 153 8.43 12.50 -4.88
N SER A 154 8.36 11.88 -6.06
CA SER A 154 7.09 11.64 -6.72
C SER A 154 6.27 10.57 -6.01
N VAL A 155 4.95 10.69 -6.12
CA VAL A 155 4.00 9.83 -5.41
C VAL A 155 3.99 8.41 -6.00
N ILE A 156 4.02 7.41 -5.10
CA ILE A 156 3.72 6.02 -5.45
C ILE A 156 2.20 5.86 -5.55
N HIS A 157 1.70 5.60 -6.76
CA HIS A 157 0.28 5.33 -6.96
C HIS A 157 -0.15 4.06 -6.20
N PRO A 158 -1.30 4.04 -5.49
CA PRO A 158 -1.72 2.91 -4.67
C PRO A 158 -1.74 1.56 -5.40
N ASP A 159 -2.18 1.55 -6.66
CA ASP A 159 -2.22 0.31 -7.42
C ASP A 159 -0.84 -0.21 -7.81
N SER A 160 0.18 0.65 -7.87
CA SER A 160 1.56 0.23 -8.12
C SER A 160 2.08 -0.64 -6.98
N LEU A 161 1.81 -0.26 -5.72
CA LEU A 161 2.19 -1.07 -4.56
C LEU A 161 1.50 -2.44 -4.56
N SER A 162 0.19 -2.49 -4.87
CA SER A 162 -0.54 -3.77 -4.93
C SER A 162 -0.03 -4.67 -6.06
N LYS A 163 0.19 -4.11 -7.26
CA LYS A 163 0.74 -4.86 -8.40
C LYS A 163 2.16 -5.35 -8.10
N ALA A 164 2.99 -4.50 -7.50
CA ALA A 164 4.35 -4.85 -7.09
C ALA A 164 4.35 -5.99 -6.06
N CYS A 165 3.50 -5.92 -5.03
CA CYS A 165 3.38 -6.99 -4.04
C CYS A 165 3.04 -8.34 -4.69
N VAL A 166 2.09 -8.38 -5.62
CA VAL A 166 1.72 -9.62 -6.34
C VAL A 166 2.88 -10.12 -7.21
N ARG A 167 3.56 -9.22 -7.92
CA ARG A 167 4.71 -9.57 -8.77
C ARG A 167 5.88 -10.11 -7.94
N LEU A 168 6.24 -9.43 -6.86
CA LEU A 168 7.33 -9.79 -5.96
C LEU A 168 7.03 -11.10 -5.23
N ALA A 169 5.78 -11.32 -4.79
CA ALA A 169 5.36 -12.59 -4.20
C ALA A 169 5.47 -13.76 -5.19
N LYS A 170 5.12 -13.55 -6.46
CA LYS A 170 5.33 -14.56 -7.51
C LYS A 170 6.81 -14.84 -7.74
N GLN A 171 7.66 -13.81 -7.82
CA GLN A 171 9.11 -13.98 -7.96
C GLN A 171 9.73 -14.72 -6.77
N ALA A 172 9.28 -14.41 -5.55
CA ALA A 172 9.69 -15.08 -4.32
C ALA A 172 9.34 -16.58 -4.29
N VAL A 173 8.22 -16.97 -4.90
CA VAL A 173 7.81 -18.38 -5.03
C VAL A 173 8.57 -19.08 -6.16
N LEU A 174 8.74 -18.42 -7.31
CA LEU A 174 9.39 -18.98 -8.50
C LEU A 174 10.92 -19.05 -8.39
N GLY A 175 11.55 -18.17 -7.61
CA GLY A 175 12.97 -18.18 -7.29
C GLY A 175 13.36 -19.20 -6.21
N GLY A 176 12.43 -20.04 -5.76
CA GLY A 176 12.67 -21.11 -4.78
C GLY A 176 13.41 -22.33 -5.34
N SER A 177 13.78 -22.33 -6.61
CA SER A 177 14.62 -23.36 -7.25
C SER A 177 15.99 -22.75 -7.53
N THR A 178 17.03 -23.37 -6.95
CA THR A 178 18.46 -23.08 -7.20
C THR A 178 19.09 -21.99 -6.32
N PHE A 179 19.31 -22.32 -5.04
CA PHE A 179 20.58 -21.99 -4.39
C PHE A 179 21.25 -23.32 -4.06
N THR A 180 22.01 -23.87 -5.01
CA THR A 180 23.03 -24.88 -4.71
C THR A 180 24.11 -24.18 -3.89
N LEU A 181 24.21 -24.54 -2.62
CA LEU A 181 25.43 -24.32 -1.84
C LEU A 181 26.52 -25.17 -2.50
N SER A 182 27.27 -24.56 -3.41
CA SER A 182 28.51 -25.10 -3.92
C SER A 182 29.65 -24.41 -3.17
N ASP A 183 30.35 -25.21 -2.37
CA ASP A 183 31.75 -25.11 -1.96
C ASP A 183 32.27 -23.78 -1.40
N THR A 184 32.70 -23.83 -0.13
CA THR A 184 34.06 -23.39 0.19
C THR A 184 34.63 -24.27 1.31
N HIS A 185 35.69 -24.98 0.94
CA HIS A 185 36.64 -25.67 1.82
C HIS A 185 37.39 -24.69 2.72
#